data_AF-A0AAV5L5H1-F1
#
_entry.id   AF-A0AAV5L5H1-F1
#
_cell.length_a   1.000
_cell.length_b   1.000
_cell.length_c   1.000
_cell.angle_alpha   90.00
_cell.angle_beta   90.00
_cell.angle_gamma   90.00
#
_symmetry.space_group_name_H-M   'P 1'
#
loop_
_entity.id
_entity.type
_entity.pdbx_description
1 polymer ?
#
loop_
_entity_poly.entity_id
_entity_poly.type
_entity_poly.pdbx_seq_one_letter_code
_entity_poly.pdbx_strand_id
1 'polypeptide(L)'
;MNCIFGPCSCTSCRSPWSDKYHPPLEDGPYPSSELRKLEIEANDIFSVYRDQYYEGGISSVYMWEDENEGFVACFLIKKDGSKTAHGRRGYLEEGAWDAIHVIQVGPEWEGTARYCLTSTVMLSLTTDDESTGTFSLSGSIRRQMNMDLAVADGHLCNMGKMIEEMESKLRYSLDQVYFGKTKEMVCTLRPPSEVAPMRLPDC
;
A
#
# COMPACT_ATOMS: atom_id res chain seq x y z
N MET A 1 1.21 -1.28 13.19
CA MET A 1 1.69 -2.29 12.19
C MET A 1 3.19 -2.13 12.13
N ASN A 2 3.96 -3.21 12.28
CA ASN A 2 5.41 -3.11 12.36
C ASN A 2 5.98 -3.33 10.95
N CYS A 3 6.75 -2.37 10.45
CA CYS A 3 7.38 -2.46 9.14
C CYS A 3 8.88 -2.15 9.29
N ILE A 4 9.71 -2.90 8.56
CA ILE A 4 11.17 -2.79 8.58
C ILE A 4 11.66 -1.39 8.12
N PHE A 5 10.77 -0.60 7.51
CA PHE A 5 11.05 0.74 7.02
C PHE A 5 10.93 1.85 8.08
N GLY A 6 10.36 1.58 9.27
CA GLY A 6 10.54 2.50 10.40
C GLY A 6 11.99 2.39 10.92
N PRO A 7 12.44 3.29 11.83
CA PRO A 7 13.70 3.11 12.52
C PRO A 7 13.60 1.90 13.46
N CYS A 8 13.66 0.69 12.90
CA CYS A 8 13.55 -0.58 13.58
C CYS A 8 14.95 -1.16 13.75
N SER A 9 15.37 -1.40 14.99
CA SER A 9 16.44 -2.37 15.25
C SER A 9 15.84 -3.77 15.18
N CYS A 10 16.65 -4.81 14.92
CA CYS A 10 16.22 -6.19 14.59
C CYS A 10 15.14 -6.84 15.49
N THR A 11 14.80 -6.26 16.64
CA THR A 11 13.79 -6.78 17.58
C THR A 11 12.79 -5.75 18.11
N SER A 12 12.92 -4.45 17.79
CA SER A 12 12.09 -3.39 18.38
C SER A 12 11.52 -2.40 17.36
N CYS A 13 10.28 -1.97 17.59
CA CYS A 13 9.56 -1.04 16.72
C CYS A 13 9.09 0.20 17.50
N ARG A 14 9.27 1.39 16.91
CA ARG A 14 8.76 2.65 17.45
C ARG A 14 7.26 2.75 17.18
N SER A 15 6.48 3.13 18.18
CA SER A 15 5.06 3.45 18.03
C SER A 15 4.90 4.87 17.49
N PRO A 16 4.10 5.10 16.43
CA PRO A 16 3.89 6.44 15.89
C PRO A 16 3.04 7.31 16.84
N TRP A 17 2.31 6.70 17.77
CA TRP A 17 1.45 7.40 18.72
C TRP A 17 2.19 7.81 19.99
N SER A 18 2.90 6.86 20.61
CA SER A 18 3.59 7.08 21.89
C SER A 18 5.04 7.51 21.74
N ASP A 19 5.61 7.42 20.55
CA ASP A 19 7.04 7.64 20.28
C ASP A 19 7.96 6.77 21.15
N LYS A 20 7.50 5.56 21.50
CA LYS A 20 8.27 4.62 22.33
C LYS A 20 8.54 3.34 21.57
N TYR A 21 9.74 2.81 21.78
CA TYR A 21 10.15 1.50 21.27
C TYR A 21 9.55 0.37 22.08
N HIS A 22 9.10 -0.67 21.37
CA HIS A 22 8.63 -1.91 21.97
C HIS A 22 9.26 -3.12 21.26
N PRO A 23 10.08 -3.92 21.97
CA PRO A 23 10.57 -3.76 23.36
C PRO A 23 11.40 -2.47 23.58
N PRO A 24 11.51 -1.93 24.81
CA PRO A 24 12.25 -0.69 25.06
C PRO A 24 13.69 -0.75 24.52
N LEU A 25 14.12 0.34 23.90
CA LEU A 25 15.45 0.50 23.30
C LEU A 25 16.00 1.87 23.71
N GLU A 26 17.20 1.90 24.26
CA GLU A 26 17.85 3.15 24.71
C GLU A 26 18.39 3.96 23.52
N ASP A 27 19.02 3.31 22.54
CA ASP A 27 19.65 3.95 21.37
C ASP A 27 18.82 3.80 20.08
N GLY A 28 17.51 3.99 20.18
CA GLY A 28 16.63 4.00 19.01
C GLY A 28 16.73 5.30 18.20
N PRO A 29 16.68 5.28 16.85
CA PRO A 29 16.61 6.52 16.08
C PRO A 29 15.25 7.22 16.30
N TYR A 30 15.30 8.46 16.76
CA TYR A 30 14.12 9.32 16.88
C TYR A 30 14.18 10.47 15.87
N PRO A 31 13.04 10.89 15.30
CA PRO A 31 12.99 12.09 14.49
C PRO A 31 13.27 13.34 15.35
N SER A 32 13.77 14.40 14.74
CA SER A 32 13.86 15.71 15.39
C SER A 32 12.48 16.21 15.84
N SER A 33 12.47 17.16 16.77
CA SER A 33 11.20 17.69 17.34
C SER A 33 10.28 18.33 16.29
N GLU A 34 10.85 18.91 15.24
CA GLU A 34 10.09 19.48 14.12
C GLU A 34 9.49 18.38 13.24
N LEU A 35 10.30 17.39 12.86
CA LEU A 35 9.83 16.25 12.06
C LEU A 35 8.82 15.39 12.82
N ARG A 36 8.94 15.29 14.15
CA ARG A 36 7.96 14.59 15.00
C ARG A 36 6.60 15.29 15.00
N LYS A 37 6.55 16.62 15.01
CA LYS A 37 5.28 17.36 14.87
C LYS A 37 4.63 17.06 13.52
N LEU A 38 5.43 17.05 12.45
CA LEU A 38 4.96 16.70 11.11
C LEU A 38 4.48 15.24 11.04
N GLU A 39 5.17 14.31 11.71
CA GLU A 39 4.77 12.90 11.80
C GLU A 39 3.41 12.73 12.49
N ILE A 40 3.15 13.47 13.57
CA ILE A 40 1.86 13.44 14.27
C ILE A 40 0.75 13.99 13.38
N GLU A 41 0.96 15.16 12.77
CA GLU A 41 0.00 15.77 11.85
C GLU A 41 -0.29 14.86 10.64
N ALA A 42 0.75 14.22 10.09
CA ALA A 42 0.60 13.25 9.02
C ALA A 42 -0.26 12.05 9.46
N ASN A 43 -0.01 11.48 10.65
CA ASN A 43 -0.82 10.37 11.15
C ASN A 43 -2.31 10.75 11.27
N ASP A 44 -2.61 11.97 11.69
CA ASP A 44 -4.00 12.46 11.79
C ASP A 44 -4.66 12.59 10.41
N ILE A 45 -3.98 13.27 9.46
CA ILE A 45 -4.50 13.48 8.09
C ILE A 45 -4.64 12.14 7.35
N PHE A 46 -3.63 11.28 7.41
CA PHE A 46 -3.66 10.00 6.71
C PHE A 46 -4.59 8.98 7.40
N SER A 47 -4.96 9.18 8.67
CA SER A 47 -6.06 8.44 9.30
C SER A 47 -7.41 8.79 8.64
N VAL A 48 -7.64 10.07 8.31
CA VAL A 48 -8.83 10.48 7.56
C VAL A 48 -8.80 9.91 6.13
N TYR A 49 -7.65 9.95 5.45
CA TYR A 49 -7.48 9.32 4.14
C TYR A 49 -7.83 7.82 4.17
N ARG A 50 -7.34 7.09 5.17
CA ARG A 50 -7.69 5.68 5.39
C ARG A 50 -9.20 5.51 5.52
N ASP A 51 -9.87 6.30 6.35
CA ASP A 51 -11.30 6.12 6.57
C ASP A 51 -12.12 6.42 5.30
N GLN A 52 -11.73 7.40 4.50
CA GLN A 52 -12.40 7.74 3.24
C GLN A 52 -12.20 6.67 2.15
N TYR A 53 -10.99 6.12 2.00
CA TYR A 53 -10.66 5.21 0.89
C TYR A 53 -10.74 3.73 1.23
N TYR A 54 -10.55 3.39 2.50
CA TYR A 54 -10.50 2.02 2.99
C TYR A 54 -11.65 1.68 3.93
N GLU A 55 -12.46 2.65 4.39
CA GLU A 55 -13.60 2.40 5.31
C GLU A 55 -13.17 1.54 6.52
N GLY A 56 -12.04 1.93 7.14
CA GLY A 56 -11.42 1.23 8.26
C GLY A 56 -10.06 0.60 7.92
N GLY A 57 -9.61 -0.32 8.78
CA GLY A 57 -8.23 -0.83 8.77
C GLY A 57 -7.33 -0.04 9.72
N ILE A 58 -6.01 -0.21 9.57
CA ILE A 58 -5.00 0.44 10.41
C ILE A 58 -4.07 1.23 9.49
N SER A 59 -3.83 2.49 9.82
CA SER A 59 -2.83 3.33 9.18
C SER A 59 -1.73 3.72 10.15
N SER A 60 -0.52 3.94 9.65
CA SER A 60 0.60 4.44 10.44
C SER A 60 1.55 5.22 9.54
N VAL A 61 2.03 6.37 10.00
CA VAL A 61 3.06 7.16 9.31
C VAL A 61 4.29 7.22 10.20
N TYR A 62 5.45 6.98 9.60
CA TYR A 62 6.75 7.14 10.22
C TYR A 62 7.58 8.11 9.40
N MET A 63 8.28 9.03 10.06
CA MET A 63 9.20 9.96 9.44
C MET A 63 10.56 9.88 10.10
N TRP A 64 11.60 10.05 9.30
CA TRP A 64 12.99 10.16 9.75
C TRP A 64 13.78 11.04 8.80
N GLU A 65 14.89 11.57 9.29
CA GLU A 65 15.76 12.46 8.52
C GLU A 65 16.54 11.65 7.47
N ASP A 66 16.72 12.23 6.29
CA ASP A 66 17.61 11.69 5.27
C ASP A 66 19.01 12.31 5.40
N GLU A 67 20.03 11.58 4.98
CA GLU A 67 21.42 12.05 5.07
C GLU A 67 21.68 13.30 4.21
N ASN A 68 20.80 13.60 3.24
CA ASN A 68 20.95 14.70 2.27
C ASN A 68 20.13 15.96 2.61
N GLU A 69 20.01 16.31 3.90
CA GLU A 69 19.24 17.48 4.38
C GLU A 69 17.73 17.44 4.05
N GLY A 70 17.22 16.24 3.73
CA GLY A 70 15.81 15.96 3.47
C GLY A 70 15.18 15.12 4.57
N PHE A 71 14.02 14.54 4.28
CA PHE A 71 13.40 13.55 5.15
C PHE A 71 12.70 12.47 4.34
N VAL A 72 12.48 11.33 4.98
CA VAL A 72 11.70 10.22 4.41
C VAL A 72 10.45 10.03 5.25
N ALA A 73 9.32 9.89 4.56
CA ALA A 73 8.05 9.51 5.15
C ALA A 73 7.62 8.14 4.65
N CYS A 74 7.32 7.23 5.57
CA CYS A 74 6.74 5.92 5.29
C CYS A 74 5.30 5.89 5.78
N PHE A 75 4.37 5.86 4.84
CA PHE A 75 2.95 5.67 5.10
C PHE A 75 2.55 4.22 4.85
N LEU A 76 1.92 3.62 5.86
CA LEU A 76 1.53 2.21 5.88
C LEU A 76 0.03 2.11 6.08
N ILE A 77 -0.61 1.23 5.31
CA ILE A 77 -2.01 0.86 5.47
C ILE A 77 -2.12 -0.66 5.49
N LYS A 78 -2.86 -1.19 6.46
CA LYS A 78 -3.33 -2.57 6.46
C LYS A 78 -4.82 -2.63 6.64
N LYS A 79 -5.49 -3.28 5.69
CA LYS A 79 -6.90 -3.63 5.78
C LYS A 79 -7.02 -5.14 5.77
N ASP A 80 -7.63 -5.64 6.83
CA ASP A 80 -8.00 -7.04 6.96
C ASP A 80 -9.47 -7.19 6.56
N GLY A 81 -9.69 -7.87 5.43
CA GLY A 81 -11.00 -8.18 4.88
C GLY A 81 -11.61 -9.49 5.40
N SER A 82 -10.85 -10.28 6.19
CA SER A 82 -11.36 -11.53 6.79
C SER A 82 -12.45 -11.27 7.83
N LYS A 83 -12.37 -10.14 8.55
CA LYS A 83 -13.34 -9.76 9.60
C LYS A 83 -14.71 -9.33 9.06
N THR A 84 -14.82 -9.05 7.77
CA THR A 84 -16.10 -8.82 7.07
C THR A 84 -16.59 -10.10 6.40
N ALA A 85 -16.49 -11.21 7.15
CA ALA A 85 -16.69 -12.59 6.71
C ALA A 85 -17.87 -12.73 5.73
N HIS A 86 -17.58 -13.46 4.64
CA HIS A 86 -18.35 -13.70 3.41
C HIS A 86 -18.01 -12.79 2.22
N GLY A 87 -17.44 -11.60 2.42
CA GLY A 87 -17.33 -10.63 1.33
C GLY A 87 -18.70 -10.36 0.69
N ARG A 88 -18.77 -9.77 -0.50
CA ARG A 88 -20.07 -9.52 -1.16
C ARG A 88 -20.78 -10.81 -1.64
N ARG A 89 -20.10 -11.96 -1.67
CA ARG A 89 -20.56 -13.17 -2.37
C ARG A 89 -20.71 -14.43 -1.52
N GLY A 90 -20.30 -14.46 -0.26
CA GLY A 90 -20.36 -15.66 0.59
C GLY A 90 -19.03 -16.36 0.82
N TYR A 91 -18.13 -16.30 -0.16
CA TYR A 91 -17.02 -17.26 -0.32
C TYR A 91 -15.64 -16.76 0.14
N LEU A 92 -15.54 -15.52 0.63
CA LEU A 92 -14.27 -14.98 1.08
C LEU A 92 -13.93 -15.54 2.47
N GLU A 93 -12.88 -16.36 2.52
CA GLU A 93 -12.36 -16.93 3.76
C GLU A 93 -11.33 -15.97 4.37
N GLU A 94 -10.34 -15.54 3.57
CA GLU A 94 -9.32 -14.59 3.99
C GLU A 94 -9.06 -13.53 2.92
N GLY A 95 -8.94 -12.27 3.34
CA GLY A 95 -8.57 -11.17 2.47
C GLY A 95 -7.66 -10.21 3.23
N ALA A 96 -6.48 -9.92 2.70
CA ALA A 96 -5.56 -8.97 3.29
C ALA A 96 -5.05 -7.99 2.22
N TRP A 97 -5.10 -6.71 2.56
CA TRP A 97 -4.52 -5.62 1.79
C TRP A 97 -3.47 -4.92 2.63
N ASP A 98 -2.25 -4.86 2.13
CA ASP A 98 -1.15 -4.11 2.73
C ASP A 98 -0.61 -3.12 1.70
N ALA A 99 -0.62 -1.82 2.01
CA ALA A 99 -0.01 -0.79 1.19
C ALA A 99 1.13 -0.09 1.95
N ILE A 100 2.25 0.10 1.26
CA ILE A 100 3.47 0.69 1.77
C ILE A 100 3.88 1.80 0.80
N HIS A 101 3.89 3.03 1.27
CA HIS A 101 4.28 4.21 0.51
C HIS A 101 5.51 4.83 1.18
N VAL A 102 6.66 4.80 0.51
CA VAL A 102 7.89 5.44 0.99
C VAL A 102 8.16 6.65 0.13
N ILE A 103 8.16 7.83 0.74
CA ILE A 103 8.38 9.11 0.07
C ILE A 103 9.68 9.70 0.59
N GLN A 104 10.63 9.90 -0.29
CA GLN A 104 11.84 10.66 -0.01
C GLN A 104 11.60 12.10 -0.46
N VAL A 105 11.77 13.05 0.46
CA VAL A 105 11.65 14.48 0.23
C VAL A 105 13.06 15.05 0.30
N GLY A 106 13.54 15.57 -0.83
CA GLY A 106 14.83 16.27 -0.90
C GLY A 106 14.79 17.65 -0.24
N PRO A 107 15.94 18.33 -0.14
CA PRO A 107 16.02 19.66 0.44
C PRO A 107 15.18 20.65 -0.35
N GLU A 108 14.62 21.63 0.36
CA GLU A 108 13.89 22.73 -0.25
C GLU A 108 14.86 23.71 -0.91
N TRP A 109 14.63 23.99 -2.20
CA TRP A 109 15.38 24.98 -2.96
C TRP A 109 14.40 25.91 -3.67
N GLU A 110 14.52 27.22 -3.42
CA GLU A 110 13.65 28.26 -4.02
C GLU A 110 12.13 27.96 -3.88
N GLY A 111 11.71 27.43 -2.72
CA GLY A 111 10.31 27.09 -2.47
C GLY A 111 9.82 25.81 -3.15
N THR A 112 10.72 25.02 -3.74
CA THR A 112 10.44 23.76 -4.42
C THR A 112 11.20 22.62 -3.76
N ALA A 113 10.58 21.45 -3.64
CA ALA A 113 11.24 20.24 -3.18
C ALA A 113 11.05 19.10 -4.17
N ARG A 114 12.04 18.20 -4.23
CA ARG A 114 11.98 16.99 -5.04
C ARG A 114 11.43 15.84 -4.21
N TYR A 115 10.41 15.17 -4.75
CA TYR A 115 9.74 14.06 -4.12
C TYR A 115 9.96 12.79 -4.93
N CYS A 116 10.37 11.71 -4.27
CA CYS A 116 10.50 10.38 -4.84
C CYS A 116 9.60 9.42 -4.05
N LEU A 117 8.45 9.05 -4.63
CA LEU A 117 7.50 8.11 -4.03
C LEU A 117 7.71 6.71 -4.60
N THR A 118 7.99 5.74 -3.73
CA THR A 118 7.95 4.31 -4.03
C THR A 118 6.77 3.68 -3.30
N SER A 119 5.80 3.17 -4.05
CA SER A 119 4.62 2.52 -3.50
C SER A 119 4.61 1.03 -3.82
N THR A 120 4.35 0.20 -2.81
CA THR A 120 4.15 -1.23 -2.93
C THR A 120 2.81 -1.60 -2.33
N VAL A 121 1.98 -2.30 -3.11
CA VAL A 121 0.73 -2.87 -2.60
C VAL A 121 0.82 -4.38 -2.68
N MET A 122 0.43 -5.04 -1.61
CA MET A 122 0.32 -6.49 -1.48
C MET A 122 -1.14 -6.85 -1.27
N LEU A 123 -1.60 -7.82 -2.03
CA LEU A 123 -2.95 -8.37 -1.94
C LEU A 123 -2.84 -9.87 -1.72
N SER A 124 -3.58 -10.39 -0.75
CA SER A 124 -3.81 -11.81 -0.58
C SER A 124 -5.30 -12.07 -0.46
N LEU A 125 -5.79 -13.05 -1.20
CA LEU A 125 -7.20 -13.41 -1.23
C LEU A 125 -7.31 -14.93 -1.29
N THR A 126 -8.00 -15.50 -0.32
CA THR A 126 -8.34 -16.92 -0.27
C THR A 126 -9.85 -17.04 -0.22
N THR A 127 -10.40 -17.79 -1.16
CA THR A 127 -11.82 -18.13 -1.22
C THR A 127 -11.96 -19.64 -1.13
N ASP A 128 -12.91 -20.09 -0.33
CA ASP A 128 -13.26 -21.50 -0.24
C ASP A 128 -14.75 -21.66 -0.55
N ASP A 129 -15.02 -22.53 -1.51
CA ASP A 129 -16.38 -22.85 -1.95
C ASP A 129 -16.46 -24.35 -2.25
N GLU A 130 -17.56 -24.97 -1.84
CA GLU A 130 -17.73 -26.43 -1.99
C GLU A 130 -17.75 -26.88 -3.46
N SER A 131 -18.12 -26.00 -4.40
CA SER A 131 -18.24 -26.32 -5.82
C SER A 131 -16.95 -26.07 -6.62
N THR A 132 -16.18 -25.02 -6.28
CA THR A 132 -14.93 -24.68 -6.98
C THR A 132 -13.67 -25.12 -6.23
N GLY A 133 -13.81 -25.54 -4.97
CA GLY A 133 -12.71 -25.79 -4.06
C GLY A 133 -12.00 -24.50 -3.64
N THR A 134 -10.92 -24.66 -2.87
CA THR A 134 -10.13 -23.55 -2.37
C THR A 134 -9.32 -22.90 -3.47
N PHE A 135 -9.47 -21.59 -3.63
CA PHE A 135 -8.69 -20.76 -4.53
C PHE A 135 -7.96 -19.70 -3.73
N SER A 136 -6.64 -19.63 -3.88
CA SER A 136 -5.80 -18.62 -3.23
C SER A 136 -5.01 -17.84 -4.28
N LEU A 137 -5.00 -16.52 -4.12
CA LEU A 137 -4.33 -15.59 -4.99
C LEU A 137 -3.63 -14.52 -4.15
N SER A 138 -2.31 -14.50 -4.23
CA SER A 138 -1.49 -13.56 -3.49
C SER A 138 -0.38 -12.97 -4.36
N GLY A 139 0.02 -11.75 -4.07
CA GLY A 139 1.23 -11.17 -4.64
C GLY A 139 1.38 -9.69 -4.32
N SER A 140 2.25 -9.02 -5.08
CA SER A 140 2.54 -7.60 -4.89
C SER A 140 2.79 -6.86 -6.19
N ILE A 141 2.52 -5.55 -6.19
CA ILE A 141 2.89 -4.65 -7.28
C ILE A 141 3.63 -3.46 -6.66
N ARG A 142 4.79 -3.13 -7.23
CA ARG A 142 5.57 -1.95 -6.86
C ARG A 142 5.65 -0.98 -8.04
N ARG A 143 5.52 0.32 -7.74
CA ARG A 143 5.74 1.41 -8.69
C ARG A 143 6.48 2.56 -8.00
N GLN A 144 7.13 3.38 -8.82
CA GLN A 144 7.86 4.57 -8.38
C GLN A 144 7.42 5.78 -9.21
N MET A 145 7.38 6.95 -8.59
CA MET A 145 7.20 8.24 -9.27
C MET A 145 8.11 9.30 -8.66
N ASN A 146 8.54 10.24 -9.48
CA ASN A 146 9.32 11.40 -9.05
C ASN A 146 8.61 12.68 -9.49
N MET A 147 8.55 13.69 -8.63
CA MET A 147 7.96 14.99 -8.94
C MET A 147 8.72 16.10 -8.22
N ASP A 148 8.90 17.24 -8.89
CA ASP A 148 9.37 18.47 -8.27
C ASP A 148 8.14 19.37 -8.05
N LEU A 149 7.85 19.70 -6.79
CA LEU A 149 6.62 20.41 -6.41
C LEU A 149 6.95 21.60 -5.51
N ALA A 150 6.22 22.70 -5.71
CA ALA A 150 6.29 23.86 -4.82
C ALA A 150 5.75 23.50 -3.42
N VAL A 151 6.42 23.99 -2.38
CA VAL A 151 6.10 23.68 -0.97
C VAL A 151 5.12 24.69 -0.36
N ALA A 152 4.51 25.56 -1.18
CA ALA A 152 3.59 26.61 -0.71
C ALA A 152 2.41 26.09 0.14
N ASP A 153 1.87 24.92 -0.21
CA ASP A 153 0.77 24.26 0.53
C ASP A 153 1.27 23.25 1.59
N GLY A 154 2.58 23.20 1.84
CA GLY A 154 3.23 22.27 2.75
C GLY A 154 3.49 20.87 2.18
N HIS A 155 4.45 20.15 2.78
CA HIS A 155 4.85 18.82 2.29
C HIS A 155 3.73 17.78 2.39
N LEU A 156 2.87 17.83 3.42
CA LEU A 156 1.79 16.86 3.60
C LEU A 156 0.79 16.88 2.43
N CYS A 157 0.45 18.06 1.93
CA CYS A 157 -0.44 18.23 0.78
C CYS A 157 0.14 17.58 -0.49
N ASN A 158 1.42 17.85 -0.76
CA ASN A 158 2.14 17.27 -1.90
C ASN A 158 2.23 15.74 -1.78
N MET A 159 2.59 15.23 -0.60
CA MET A 159 2.67 13.80 -0.33
C MET A 159 1.31 13.10 -0.49
N GLY A 160 0.24 13.69 0.03
CA GLY A 160 -1.12 13.16 -0.11
C GLY A 160 -1.55 13.02 -1.57
N LYS A 161 -1.36 14.08 -2.38
CA LYS A 161 -1.68 14.07 -3.82
C LYS A 161 -0.91 12.96 -4.57
N MET A 162 0.39 12.82 -4.28
CA MET A 162 1.22 11.79 -4.92
C MET A 162 0.79 10.37 -4.54
N ILE A 163 0.46 10.13 -3.26
CA ILE A 163 -0.04 8.84 -2.78
C ILE A 163 -1.35 8.49 -3.48
N GLU A 164 -2.31 9.41 -3.47
CA GLU A 164 -3.64 9.21 -4.08
C GLU A 164 -3.55 8.85 -5.57
N GLU A 165 -2.71 9.57 -6.33
CA GLU A 165 -2.47 9.29 -7.74
C GLU A 165 -1.83 7.91 -7.95
N MET A 166 -0.80 7.58 -7.17
CA MET A 166 -0.07 6.31 -7.30
C MET A 166 -0.95 5.12 -6.90
N GLU A 167 -1.72 5.25 -5.83
CA GLU A 167 -2.61 4.20 -5.34
C GLU A 167 -3.73 3.91 -6.33
N SER A 168 -4.27 4.94 -6.99
CA SER A 168 -5.22 4.78 -8.10
C SER A 168 -4.63 3.96 -9.25
N LYS A 169 -3.39 4.25 -9.66
CA LYS A 169 -2.67 3.48 -10.70
C LYS A 169 -2.40 2.04 -10.27
N LEU A 170 -2.07 1.82 -9.00
CA LEU A 170 -1.80 0.49 -8.44
C LEU A 170 -3.08 -0.34 -8.36
N ARG A 171 -4.21 0.22 -7.89
CA ARG A 171 -5.52 -0.45 -7.89
C ARG A 171 -5.92 -0.91 -9.29
N TYR A 172 -5.80 -0.03 -10.29
CA TYR A 172 -6.07 -0.40 -11.68
C TYR A 172 -5.16 -1.53 -12.17
N SER A 173 -3.87 -1.47 -11.83
CA SER A 173 -2.91 -2.52 -12.21
C SER A 173 -3.24 -3.87 -11.56
N LEU A 174 -3.64 -3.86 -10.29
CA LEU A 174 -4.03 -5.06 -9.55
C LEU A 174 -5.25 -5.71 -10.19
N ASP A 175 -6.29 -4.94 -10.50
CA ASP A 175 -7.51 -5.47 -11.14
C ASP A 175 -7.20 -6.19 -12.46
N GLN A 176 -6.39 -5.56 -13.32
CA GLN A 176 -5.97 -6.12 -14.60
C GLN A 176 -5.12 -7.40 -14.47
N VAL A 177 -4.17 -7.42 -13.52
CA VAL A 177 -3.26 -8.56 -13.37
C VAL A 177 -3.94 -9.72 -12.63
N TYR A 178 -4.63 -9.46 -11.53
CA TYR A 178 -5.14 -10.49 -10.63
C TYR A 178 -6.36 -11.19 -11.20
N PHE A 179 -7.32 -10.42 -11.73
CA PHE A 179 -8.59 -10.98 -12.22
C PHE A 179 -8.61 -11.15 -13.74
N GLY A 180 -7.91 -10.28 -14.48
CA GLY A 180 -7.81 -10.38 -15.94
C GLY A 180 -6.84 -11.49 -16.36
N LYS A 181 -5.54 -11.29 -16.16
CA LYS A 181 -4.50 -12.18 -16.69
C LYS A 181 -4.50 -13.58 -16.08
N THR A 182 -4.73 -13.70 -14.76
CA THR A 182 -4.79 -15.03 -14.12
C THR A 182 -5.92 -15.88 -14.71
N LYS A 183 -7.09 -15.28 -14.95
CA LYS A 183 -8.22 -15.97 -15.58
C LYS A 183 -7.89 -16.39 -17.02
N GLU A 184 -7.27 -15.50 -17.80
CA GLU A 184 -6.84 -15.80 -19.16
C GLU A 184 -5.86 -16.99 -19.20
N MET A 185 -4.88 -17.04 -18.30
CA MET A 185 -3.92 -18.15 -18.21
C MET A 185 -4.61 -19.46 -17.85
N VAL A 186 -5.54 -19.47 -16.89
CA VAL A 186 -6.32 -20.67 -16.54
C VAL A 186 -7.14 -21.16 -17.73
N CYS A 187 -7.82 -20.24 -18.44
CA CYS A 187 -8.57 -20.58 -19.66
C CYS A 187 -7.67 -21.06 -20.80
N THR A 188 -6.42 -20.61 -20.86
CA THR A 188 -5.44 -21.09 -21.87
C THR A 188 -4.97 -22.50 -21.55
N LEU A 189 -4.71 -22.81 -20.27
CA LEU A 189 -4.26 -24.14 -19.83
C LEU A 189 -5.39 -25.18 -19.92
N ARG A 190 -6.62 -24.77 -19.64
CA ARG A 190 -7.82 -25.60 -19.78
C ARG A 190 -8.91 -24.78 -20.46
N PRO A 191 -8.97 -24.83 -21.80
CA PRO A 191 -10.04 -24.20 -22.53
C PRO A 191 -11.38 -24.74 -22.05
N PRO A 192 -12.39 -23.88 -21.80
CA PRO A 192 -13.73 -24.35 -21.54
C PRO A 192 -14.17 -25.20 -22.73
N SER A 193 -14.84 -26.32 -22.44
CA SER A 193 -15.36 -27.23 -23.45
C SER A 193 -16.57 -26.61 -24.15
N GLU A 194 -16.32 -25.60 -24.97
CA GLU A 194 -17.22 -25.06 -26.00
C GLU A 194 -16.45 -24.07 -26.88
N VAL A 195 -15.60 -24.62 -27.74
CA VAL A 195 -15.52 -24.14 -29.12
C VAL A 195 -15.73 -25.39 -29.97
N ALA A 196 -16.99 -25.76 -30.15
CA ALA A 196 -17.32 -26.67 -31.24
C ALA A 196 -16.77 -26.03 -32.53
N PRO A 197 -15.93 -26.71 -33.31
CA PRO A 197 -15.55 -26.17 -34.61
C PRO A 197 -16.86 -26.04 -35.39
N MET A 198 -17.22 -24.80 -35.79
CA MET A 198 -18.22 -24.62 -36.82
C MET A 198 -17.76 -25.45 -38.02
N ARG A 199 -18.39 -26.61 -38.23
CA ARG A 199 -18.24 -27.36 -39.47
C ARG A 199 -18.75 -26.45 -40.57
N LEU A 200 -17.83 -26.01 -41.42
CA LEU A 200 -18.22 -25.47 -42.72
C LEU A 200 -18.99 -26.59 -43.45
N PRO A 201 -20.14 -26.29 -44.06
CA PRO A 201 -20.90 -27.29 -44.81
C PRO A 201 -20.04 -27.79 -45.98
N ASP A 202 -19.97 -29.12 -46.13
CA ASP A 202 -19.29 -29.76 -47.26
C ASP A 202 -19.98 -29.36 -48.57
N CYS A 203 -19.18 -28.94 -49.57
CA CYS A 203 -19.62 -28.72 -50.95
C CYS A 203 -19.92 -30.03 -51.68
#